data_AF-A0A820WBQ8-F1
#
_entry.id   AF-A0A820WBQ8-F1
#
_cell.length_a   1.000
_cell.length_b   1.000
_cell.length_c   1.000
_cell.angle_alpha   90.00
_cell.angle_beta   90.00
_cell.angle_gamma   90.00
#
_symmetry.space_group_name_H-M   'P 1'
#
loop_
_entity.id
_entity.type
_entity.pdbx_description
1 polymer ?
#
loop_
_entity_poly.entity_id
_entity_poly.type
_entity_poly.pdbx_seq_one_letter_code
_entity_poly.pdbx_strand_id
1 'polypeptide(L)'
;MTDAQVADEKFLVLINDMLASGEINGLFTDDETTEILASVKNEVRAQGIEDTKENCWRYFIDKVRRNLKIVLCFSPVGATLRVRARRFPALVNCTNID
;
A
#
# COMPACT_ATOMS: atom_id res chain seq x y z
N MET A 1 2.27 -12.87 7.13
CA MET A 1 3.03 -13.70 6.17
C MET A 1 4.27 -14.26 6.87
N THR A 2 4.65 -15.50 6.60
CA THR A 2 5.87 -16.12 7.18
C THR A 2 7.10 -15.82 6.31
N ASP A 3 8.30 -15.83 6.90
CA ASP A 3 9.57 -15.48 6.24
C ASP A 3 9.83 -16.30 4.95
N ALA A 4 9.30 -17.54 4.90
CA ALA A 4 9.36 -18.41 3.72
C ALA A 4 8.54 -17.91 2.52
N GLN A 5 7.47 -17.15 2.76
CA GLN A 5 6.64 -16.52 1.72
C GLN A 5 7.14 -15.11 1.34
N VAL A 6 8.00 -14.51 2.17
CA VAL A 6 8.69 -13.23 1.93
C VAL A 6 10.01 -13.44 1.18
N ALA A 7 10.14 -14.54 0.45
CA ALA A 7 11.33 -14.84 -0.35
C ALA A 7 11.44 -13.95 -1.60
N ASP A 8 10.32 -13.43 -2.12
CA ASP A 8 10.36 -12.54 -3.29
C ASP A 8 10.54 -11.07 -2.87
N GLU A 9 11.71 -10.51 -3.17
CA GLU A 9 12.00 -9.10 -2.93
C GLU A 9 11.03 -8.17 -3.64
N LYS A 10 10.44 -8.60 -4.77
CA LYS A 10 9.42 -7.82 -5.49
C LYS A 10 8.23 -7.51 -4.59
N PHE A 11 7.86 -8.44 -3.71
CA PHE A 11 6.77 -8.22 -2.78
C PHE A 11 7.09 -7.14 -1.73
N LEU A 12 8.36 -7.06 -1.29
CA LEU A 12 8.79 -6.01 -0.36
C LEU A 12 8.86 -4.63 -1.04
N VAL A 13 9.15 -4.56 -2.33
CA VAL A 13 9.05 -3.32 -3.11
C VAL A 13 7.61 -2.80 -3.09
N LEU A 14 6.65 -3.68 -3.40
CA LEU A 14 5.23 -3.32 -3.41
C LEU A 14 4.74 -2.84 -2.04
N ILE A 15 5.13 -3.51 -0.95
CA ILE A 15 4.79 -3.06 0.40
C ILE A 15 5.46 -1.74 0.74
N ASN A 16 6.73 -1.55 0.37
CA ASN A 16 7.43 -0.29 0.62
C ASN A 16 6.74 0.88 -0.07
N ASP A 17 6.35 0.71 -1.33
CA ASP A 17 5.65 1.74 -2.10
C ASP A 17 4.27 2.01 -1.49
N MET A 18 3.55 0.95 -1.10
CA MET A 18 2.27 1.08 -0.41
C MET A 18 2.40 1.80 0.95
N LEU A 19 3.43 1.53 1.74
CA LEU A 19 3.64 2.19 3.02
C LEU A 19 4.11 3.64 2.85
N ALA A 20 4.91 3.92 1.81
CA ALA A 20 5.46 5.23 1.53
C ALA A 20 4.41 6.19 0.94
N SER A 21 3.79 5.83 -0.19
CA SER A 21 2.83 6.68 -0.91
C SER A 21 1.37 6.24 -0.72
N GLY A 22 1.12 4.96 -0.43
CA GLY A 22 -0.22 4.38 -0.49
C GLY A 22 -0.63 3.94 -1.90
N GLU A 23 0.24 4.12 -2.89
CA GLU A 23 -0.01 3.86 -4.30
C GLU A 23 1.10 2.99 -4.90
N ILE A 24 0.70 2.02 -5.70
CA ILE A 24 1.61 1.15 -6.44
C ILE A 24 1.38 1.39 -7.93
N ASN A 25 2.42 1.85 -8.62
CA ASN A 25 2.35 2.10 -10.07
C ASN A 25 2.12 0.80 -10.84
N GLY A 26 1.15 0.81 -11.75
CA GLY A 26 0.79 -0.36 -12.57
C GLY A 26 0.11 -1.49 -11.79
N LEU A 27 -0.39 -1.22 -10.58
CA LEU A 27 -1.17 -2.20 -9.82
C LEU A 27 -2.52 -2.50 -10.48
N PHE A 28 -3.15 -1.47 -11.04
CA PHE A 28 -4.44 -1.55 -11.71
C PHE A 28 -4.26 -1.22 -13.19
N THR A 29 -5.01 -1.90 -14.03
CA THR A 29 -5.20 -1.53 -15.44
C THR A 29 -6.06 -0.27 -15.55
N ASP A 30 -6.06 0.37 -16.72
CA ASP A 30 -6.88 1.57 -16.97
C ASP A 30 -8.39 1.29 -16.81
N ASP A 31 -8.81 0.07 -17.17
CA ASP A 31 -10.20 -0.39 -17.03
C ASP A 31 -10.57 -0.56 -15.54
N GLU A 32 -9.73 -1.26 -14.76
CA GLU A 32 -9.93 -1.44 -13.31
C GLU A 32 -9.92 -0.10 -12.57
N THR A 33 -9.03 0.82 -12.97
CA THR A 33 -8.97 2.18 -12.40
C THR A 33 -10.28 2.92 -12.65
N THR A 34 -10.84 2.79 -13.85
CA THR A 34 -12.13 3.41 -14.20
C THR A 34 -13.28 2.83 -13.38
N GLU A 35 -13.29 1.51 -13.17
CA GLU A 35 -14.28 0.84 -12.33
C GLU A 35 -14.17 1.26 -10.85
N ILE A 36 -12.94 1.32 -10.31
CA ILE A 36 -12.68 1.82 -8.95
C ILE A 36 -13.20 3.25 -8.81
N LEU A 37 -12.84 4.14 -9.73
CA LEU A 37 -13.29 5.54 -9.70
C LEU A 37 -14.82 5.65 -9.75
N ALA A 38 -15.49 4.81 -10.57
CA ALA A 38 -16.94 4.76 -10.63
C ALA A 38 -17.56 4.30 -9.30
N SER A 39 -16.95 3.32 -8.62
CA SER A 39 -17.43 2.81 -7.33
C SER A 39 -17.34 3.84 -6.20
N VAL A 40 -16.25 4.62 -6.16
CA VAL A 40 -16.03 5.63 -5.09
C VAL A 40 -16.73 6.96 -5.37
N LYS A 41 -17.14 7.22 -6.60
CA LYS A 41 -17.76 8.49 -7.01
C LYS A 41 -18.97 8.86 -6.17
N ASN A 42 -19.81 7.89 -5.82
CA ASN A 42 -21.00 8.11 -4.99
C ASN A 42 -20.61 8.48 -3.55
N GLU A 43 -19.55 7.86 -3.01
CA GLU A 43 -19.04 8.17 -1.67
C GLU A 43 -18.41 9.57 -1.61
N VAL A 44 -17.63 9.94 -2.63
CA VAL A 44 -17.00 11.26 -2.76
C VAL A 44 -18.06 12.37 -2.77
N ARG A 45 -19.13 12.17 -3.57
CA ARG A 45 -20.28 13.09 -3.60
C ARG A 45 -21.02 13.13 -2.25
N ALA A 46 -21.17 11.99 -1.57
CA ALA A 46 -21.78 11.93 -0.25
C ALA A 46 -20.97 12.67 0.82
N GLN A 47 -19.64 12.80 0.65
CA GLN A 47 -18.78 13.62 1.50
C GLN A 47 -18.73 15.10 1.10
N GLY A 48 -19.50 15.51 0.08
CA GLY A 48 -19.52 16.90 -0.41
C GLY A 48 -18.26 17.32 -1.17
N ILE A 49 -17.45 16.35 -1.60
CA ILE A 49 -16.23 16.59 -2.39
C ILE A 49 -16.61 16.58 -3.87
N GLU A 50 -16.01 17.48 -4.66
CA GLU A 50 -16.22 17.54 -6.11
C GLU A 50 -15.73 16.26 -6.78
N ASP A 51 -16.52 15.70 -7.70
CA ASP A 51 -16.34 14.39 -8.31
C ASP A 51 -15.33 14.39 -9.47
N THR A 52 -14.20 15.05 -9.25
CA THR A 52 -13.04 15.01 -10.15
C THR A 52 -12.30 13.68 -10.01
N LYS A 53 -11.62 13.25 -11.09
CA LYS A 53 -10.83 12.00 -11.07
C LYS A 53 -9.76 12.02 -9.97
N GLU A 54 -9.10 13.15 -9.78
CA GLU A 54 -8.05 13.34 -8.78
C GLU A 54 -8.62 13.22 -7.35
N ASN A 55 -9.76 13.85 -7.06
CA ASN A 55 -10.39 13.75 -5.75
C ASN A 55 -10.89 12.33 -5.46
N CYS A 56 -11.47 11.66 -6.45
CA CYS A 56 -11.91 10.27 -6.33
C CYS A 56 -10.74 9.33 -6.08
N TRP A 57 -9.62 9.52 -6.79
CA TRP A 57 -8.41 8.74 -6.57
C TRP A 57 -7.82 8.97 -5.18
N ARG A 58 -7.67 10.23 -4.76
CA ARG A 58 -7.18 10.56 -3.42
C ARG A 58 -8.07 9.97 -2.33
N TYR A 59 -9.39 10.02 -2.51
CA TYR A 59 -10.34 9.42 -1.58
C TYR A 59 -10.18 7.90 -1.50
N PHE A 60 -10.02 7.22 -2.64
CA PHE A 60 -9.76 5.80 -2.68
C PHE A 60 -8.47 5.43 -1.93
N ILE A 61 -7.36 6.14 -2.19
CA ILE A 61 -6.08 5.91 -1.51
C ILE A 61 -6.22 6.11 0.01
N ASP A 62 -6.90 7.17 0.46
CA ASP A 62 -7.13 7.38 1.91
C ASP A 62 -7.98 6.25 2.52
N LYS A 63 -9.01 5.78 1.81
CA LYS A 63 -9.83 4.65 2.22
C LYS A 63 -9.02 3.35 2.32
N VAL A 64 -8.12 3.09 1.38
CA VAL A 64 -7.22 1.92 1.41
C VAL A 64 -6.28 2.02 2.61
N ARG A 65 -5.67 3.19 2.85
CA ARG A 65 -4.74 3.41 3.98
C ARG A 65 -5.41 3.20 5.35
N ARG A 66 -6.70 3.53 5.47
CA ARG A 66 -7.46 3.33 6.72
C ARG A 66 -7.88 1.88 6.95
N ASN A 67 -8.21 1.15 5.88
CA ASN A 67 -8.82 -0.17 5.98
C ASN A 67 -7.83 -1.32 5.84
N LEU A 68 -6.68 -1.11 5.18
CA LEU A 68 -5.70 -2.17 5.01
C LEU A 68 -4.66 -2.15 6.13
N LYS A 69 -4.53 -3.28 6.83
CA LYS A 69 -3.48 -3.52 7.83
C LYS A 69 -2.65 -4.72 7.37
N ILE A 70 -1.34 -4.55 7.32
CA ILE A 70 -0.40 -5.59 6.91
C ILE A 70 0.50 -5.94 8.10
N VAL A 71 0.67 -7.24 8.36
CA VAL A 71 1.59 -7.75 9.39
C VAL A 71 2.63 -8.65 8.72
N LEU A 72 3.90 -8.28 8.89
CA LEU A 72 5.05 -9.01 8.38
C LEU A 72 5.84 -9.64 9.52
N CYS A 73 6.13 -10.93 9.39
CA CYS A 73 6.95 -11.65 10.36
C CYS A 73 8.31 -11.95 9.72
N PHE A 74 9.37 -11.40 10.29
CA PHE A 74 10.74 -11.66 9.87
C PHE A 74 11.49 -12.38 10.99
N SER A 75 12.38 -13.30 10.62
CA SER A 75 13.34 -13.84 11.57
C SER A 75 14.36 -12.75 11.94
N PRO A 76 14.64 -12.51 13.23
CA PRO A 76 15.74 -11.62 13.64
C PRO A 76 17.11 -12.27 13.41
N VAL A 77 17.15 -13.56 13.08
CA VAL A 77 18.38 -14.32 12.89
C VAL A 77 18.97 -14.05 11.51
N GLY A 78 20.20 -13.52 11.47
CA GLY A 78 20.95 -13.28 10.24
C GLY A 78 20.95 -11.82 9.77
N ALA A 79 21.66 -11.55 8.67
CA ALA A 79 21.82 -10.19 8.13
C ALA A 79 20.65 -9.73 7.24
N THR A 80 19.77 -10.66 6.85
CA THR A 80 18.71 -10.41 5.84
C THR A 80 17.73 -9.32 6.26
N LEU A 81 17.24 -9.34 7.51
CA LEU A 81 16.36 -8.29 8.03
C LEU A 81 17.06 -6.92 8.00
N ARG A 82 18.33 -6.86 8.40
CA ARG A 82 19.12 -5.63 8.40
C ARG A 82 19.32 -5.05 6.99
N VAL A 83 19.57 -5.92 6.01
CA VAL A 83 19.72 -5.51 4.60
C VAL A 83 18.39 -5.01 4.04
N ARG A 84 17.29 -5.73 4.31
CA ARG A 84 15.94 -5.34 3.87
C ARG A 84 15.49 -4.02 4.50
N ALA A 85 15.71 -3.83 5.81
CA ALA A 85 15.40 -2.58 6.51
C ALA A 85 16.12 -1.36 5.92
N ARG A 86 17.35 -1.54 5.42
CA ARG A 86 18.10 -0.47 4.73
C ARG A 86 17.60 -0.21 3.32
N ARG A 87 17.20 -1.25 2.58
CA ARG A 87 16.67 -1.13 1.22
C ARG A 87 15.25 -0.58 1.18
N PHE A 88 14.46 -0.84 2.22
CA PHE A 88 13.04 -0.52 2.30
C PHE A 88 12.74 0.24 3.60
N PRO A 89 13.12 1.53 3.68
CA PRO A 89 12.99 2.32 4.90
C PRO A 89 11.53 2.48 5.37
N ALA A 90 10.55 2.41 4.46
CA ALA A 90 9.13 2.50 4.84
C ALA A 90 8.69 1.31 5.71
N LEU A 91 9.34 0.13 5.58
CA LEU A 91 9.07 -1.01 6.44
C LEU A 91 9.39 -0.71 7.91
N VAL A 92 10.36 0.15 8.19
CA VAL A 92 10.76 0.50 9.57
C VAL A 92 10.10 1.79 10.04
N ASN A 93 9.98 2.78 9.16
CA ASN A 93 9.46 4.10 9.51
C ASN A 93 7.93 4.15 9.62
N CYS A 94 7.22 3.27 8.90
CA CYS A 94 5.77 3.28 8.82
C CYS A 94 5.11 2.06 9.50
N THR A 95 5.90 1.21 10.16
CA THR A 95 5.38 0.06 10.92
C THR A 95 5.94 0.08 12.34
N ASN A 96 5.20 -0.51 13.27
CA ASN A 96 5.72 -0.78 14.61
C ASN A 96 6.36 -2.17 14.63
N ILE A 97 7.56 -2.25 15.19
CA ILE A 97 8.29 -3.50 15.40
C ILE A 97 8.03 -3.95 16.84
N ASP A 98 7.53 -5.17 16.99
CA ASP A 98 7.35 -5.88 18.26
C ASP A 98 8.29 -7.09 18.30
#